data_AF-A0A7S4UPW7-F1
#
_entry.id   AF-A0A7S4UPW7-F1
#
_cell.length_a   1.000
_cell.length_b   1.000
_cell.length_c   1.000
_cell.angle_alpha   90.00
_cell.angle_beta   90.00
_cell.angle_gamma   90.00
#
_symmetry.space_group_name_H-M   'P 1'
#
loop_
_entity.id
_entity.type
_entity.pdbx_description
1 polymer ?
#
loop_
_entity_poly.entity_id
_entity_poly.type
_entity_poly.pdbx_seq_one_letter_code
_entity_poly.pdbx_strand_id
1 'polypeptide(L)'
;MSTKSVQVGGGMEILRRRGAESMQLLLRHMEAARPVAPLPLLTCQAVLKSPDAFFGLGERCVAIESLLFLVEVMQAVRVSLSQLSVPKSASDVKSIFKEIVEHVEELREMIYSRFPHICISMSDIVNQIAHMKWDSKDLAQRHSQYVDVIHERFLQFFSALDQMRKFLPDEMRPILLRASILHIMENLVEGYSKIRHVGPNTPLLMSNDINTLKSAMEMIPGMEEFGLKPLPFFTHVELFIKGYFLPPDSPQVMVEWAYQHPFYPPHQVLGLVQAVIESNSHHTSSFSALMGQGKSKSTEVKRVLAQVEEAVRTNVSPSASMSLHALAMAR
;
A
#
# COMPACT_ATOMS: atom_id res chain seq x y z
N MET A 1 -23.84 72.39 13.02
CA MET A 1 -22.93 71.23 13.11
C MET A 1 -23.23 70.33 11.91
N SER A 2 -22.32 70.24 10.94
CA SER A 2 -22.48 69.39 9.76
C SER A 2 -21.35 68.37 9.75
N THR A 3 -21.70 67.11 9.93
CA THR A 3 -20.80 65.95 9.89
C THR A 3 -20.47 65.63 8.43
N LYS A 4 -19.20 65.83 8.03
CA LYS A 4 -18.69 65.37 6.74
C LYS A 4 -18.48 63.86 6.80
N SER A 5 -19.23 63.13 5.99
CA SER A 5 -18.97 61.73 5.66
C SER A 5 -17.69 61.63 4.84
N VAL A 6 -16.70 60.91 5.36
CA VAL A 6 -15.46 60.59 4.65
C VAL A 6 -15.77 59.51 3.60
N GLN A 7 -15.49 59.81 2.33
CA GLN A 7 -15.63 58.85 1.21
C GLN A 7 -14.62 57.70 1.36
N VAL A 8 -15.09 56.54 1.85
CA VAL A 8 -14.30 55.29 1.93
C VAL A 8 -14.26 54.53 0.58
N GLY A 9 -15.03 54.96 -0.43
CA GLY A 9 -15.18 54.23 -1.69
C GLY A 9 -13.97 54.20 -2.63
N GLY A 10 -13.06 55.19 -2.56
CA GLY A 10 -11.96 55.32 -3.52
C GLY A 10 -10.85 54.26 -3.37
N GLY A 11 -10.55 53.85 -2.13
CA GLY A 11 -9.46 52.89 -1.85
C GLY A 11 -9.77 51.47 -2.31
N MET A 12 -11.02 51.02 -2.14
CA MET A 12 -11.46 49.69 -2.61
C MET A 12 -11.48 49.61 -4.14
N GLU A 13 -11.82 50.69 -4.83
CA GLU A 13 -11.79 50.74 -6.30
C GLU A 13 -10.36 50.64 -6.84
N ILE A 14 -9.41 51.32 -6.19
CA ILE A 14 -7.98 51.24 -6.54
C ILE A 14 -7.42 49.83 -6.30
N LEU A 15 -7.76 49.20 -5.17
CA LEU A 15 -7.36 47.82 -4.87
C LEU A 15 -7.97 46.81 -5.84
N ARG A 16 -9.24 46.98 -6.22
CA ARG A 16 -9.92 46.13 -7.21
C ARG A 16 -9.28 46.28 -8.59
N ARG A 17 -8.91 47.50 -8.99
CA ARG A 17 -8.27 47.80 -10.27
C ARG A 17 -6.84 47.24 -10.34
N ARG A 18 -6.04 47.42 -9.28
CA ARG A 18 -4.70 46.80 -9.18
C ARG A 18 -4.77 45.28 -9.12
N GLY A 19 -5.77 44.71 -8.45
CA GLY A 19 -6.02 43.27 -8.44
C GLY A 19 -6.36 42.73 -9.83
N ALA A 20 -7.21 43.44 -10.58
CA ALA A 20 -7.55 43.09 -11.96
C ALA A 20 -6.35 43.21 -12.91
N GLU A 21 -5.53 44.25 -12.77
CA GLU A 21 -4.30 44.45 -13.55
C GLU A 21 -3.27 43.34 -13.26
N SER A 22 -3.06 42.99 -11.99
CA SER A 22 -2.21 41.87 -11.60
C SER A 22 -2.73 40.53 -12.13
N MET A 23 -4.05 40.31 -12.12
CA MET A 23 -4.69 39.12 -12.66
C MET A 23 -4.53 39.04 -14.19
N GLN A 24 -4.70 40.16 -14.90
CA GLN A 24 -4.48 40.23 -16.35
C GLN A 24 -3.01 40.02 -16.72
N LEU A 25 -2.08 40.54 -15.89
CA LEU A 25 -0.66 40.29 -16.06
C LEU A 25 -0.35 38.81 -15.87
N LEU A 26 -0.90 38.17 -14.82
CA LEU A 26 -0.76 36.74 -14.57
C LEU A 26 -1.32 35.91 -15.74
N LEU A 27 -2.52 36.24 -16.22
CA LEU A 27 -3.15 35.59 -17.37
C LEU A 27 -2.31 35.74 -18.65
N ARG A 28 -1.74 36.91 -18.91
CA ARG A 28 -0.81 37.11 -20.03
C ARG A 28 0.47 36.29 -19.87
N HIS A 29 1.01 36.18 -18.67
CA HIS A 29 2.17 35.31 -18.42
C HIS A 29 1.82 33.84 -18.60
N MET A 30 0.62 33.41 -18.20
CA MET A 30 0.12 32.04 -18.41
C MET A 30 -0.18 31.76 -19.89
N GLU A 31 -0.72 32.72 -20.64
CA GLU A 31 -0.94 32.63 -22.09
C GLU A 31 0.38 32.66 -22.87
N ALA A 32 1.37 33.45 -22.42
CA ALA A 32 2.72 33.47 -22.99
C ALA A 32 3.53 32.21 -22.61
N ALA A 33 3.27 31.64 -21.43
CA ALA A 33 3.80 30.35 -20.99
C ALA A 33 3.02 29.16 -21.54
N ARG A 34 1.99 29.40 -22.36
CA ARG A 34 1.29 28.34 -23.08
C ARG A 34 2.31 27.67 -24.00
N PRO A 35 2.61 26.38 -23.80
CA PRO A 35 3.73 25.76 -24.46
C PRO A 35 3.48 25.73 -25.97
N VAL A 36 4.34 26.41 -26.72
CA VAL A 36 4.31 26.51 -28.20
C VAL A 36 4.73 25.18 -28.85
N ALA A 37 5.31 24.28 -28.06
CA ALA A 37 5.61 22.89 -28.42
C ALA A 37 4.67 21.95 -27.63
N PRO A 38 4.40 20.72 -28.11
CA PRO A 38 3.77 19.71 -27.26
C PRO A 38 4.55 19.66 -25.95
N LEU A 39 3.82 19.76 -24.82
CA LEU A 39 4.40 19.67 -23.48
C LEU A 39 5.44 18.53 -23.46
N PRO A 40 6.64 18.73 -22.89
CA PRO A 40 7.70 17.70 -22.84
C PRO A 40 7.30 16.42 -22.06
N LEU A 41 6.04 16.30 -21.66
CA LEU A 41 5.43 15.10 -21.08
C LEU A 41 5.61 13.83 -21.95
N LEU A 42 5.73 13.96 -23.27
CA LEU A 42 5.95 12.81 -24.17
C LEU A 42 7.42 12.33 -24.20
N THR A 43 8.39 13.18 -23.85
CA THR A 43 9.81 12.82 -23.78
C THR A 43 10.21 12.07 -22.51
N CYS A 44 9.38 12.07 -21.47
CA CYS A 44 9.67 11.36 -20.20
C CYS A 44 9.31 9.87 -20.21
N GLN A 45 8.58 9.36 -21.21
CA GLN A 45 8.13 7.95 -21.18
C GLN A 45 9.30 6.95 -21.15
N ALA A 46 10.43 7.29 -21.79
CA ALA A 46 11.62 6.45 -21.77
C ALA A 46 12.27 6.42 -20.37
N VAL A 47 12.36 7.58 -19.70
CA VAL A 47 12.89 7.71 -18.33
C VAL A 47 12.02 6.97 -17.32
N LEU A 48 10.69 7.14 -17.42
CA LEU A 48 9.72 6.52 -16.51
C LEU A 48 9.67 4.99 -16.59
N LYS A 49 10.28 4.38 -17.62
CA LYS A 49 10.37 2.94 -17.84
C LYS A 49 11.79 2.39 -17.72
N SER A 50 12.80 3.26 -17.55
CA SER A 50 14.21 2.86 -17.53
C SER A 50 14.62 2.45 -16.11
N PRO A 51 15.08 1.21 -15.89
CA PRO A 51 15.67 0.80 -14.62
C PRO A 51 16.92 1.59 -14.26
N ASP A 52 17.73 1.97 -15.26
CA ASP A 52 18.96 2.76 -15.08
C ASP A 52 18.66 4.19 -14.58
N ALA A 53 17.50 4.73 -14.95
CA ALA A 53 16.97 5.99 -14.42
C ALA A 53 16.08 5.79 -13.18
N PHE A 54 16.15 4.61 -12.54
CA PHE A 54 15.35 4.23 -11.38
C PHE A 54 13.85 4.50 -11.57
N PHE A 55 13.36 4.19 -12.76
CA PHE A 55 11.97 4.39 -13.22
C PHE A 55 11.45 5.82 -13.06
N GLY A 56 12.35 6.80 -13.11
CA GLY A 56 12.07 8.22 -12.94
C GLY A 56 11.55 8.58 -11.55
N LEU A 57 12.05 7.91 -10.50
CA LEU A 57 11.63 8.18 -9.12
C LEU A 57 11.79 9.66 -8.76
N GLY A 58 12.92 10.27 -9.10
CA GLY A 58 13.19 11.67 -8.81
C GLY A 58 12.14 12.60 -9.44
N GLU A 59 11.82 12.38 -10.72
CA GLU A 59 10.79 13.13 -11.45
C GLU A 59 9.41 12.93 -10.85
N ARG A 60 9.07 11.69 -10.44
CA ARG A 60 7.79 11.37 -9.78
C ARG A 60 7.67 12.09 -8.44
N CYS A 61 8.73 12.08 -7.63
CA CYS A 61 8.78 12.77 -6.35
C CYS A 61 8.65 14.28 -6.53
N VAL A 62 9.46 14.89 -7.40
CA VAL A 62 9.38 16.34 -7.66
C VAL A 62 7.97 16.72 -8.14
N ALA A 63 7.37 15.95 -9.05
CA ALA A 63 6.04 16.22 -9.56
C ALA A 63 4.96 16.19 -8.46
N ILE A 64 4.95 15.14 -7.62
CA ILE A 64 3.90 14.98 -6.61
C ILE A 64 4.08 15.91 -5.41
N GLU A 65 5.31 16.16 -4.97
CA GLU A 65 5.59 17.10 -3.87
C GLU A 65 5.32 18.55 -4.32
N SER A 66 5.60 18.89 -5.58
CA SER A 66 5.20 20.19 -6.14
C SER A 66 3.68 20.35 -6.15
N LEU A 67 2.94 19.28 -6.46
CA LEU A 67 1.48 19.31 -6.47
C LEU A 67 0.91 19.45 -5.06
N LEU A 68 1.50 18.78 -4.06
CA LEU A 68 1.15 18.98 -2.64
C LEU A 68 1.37 20.41 -2.19
N PHE A 69 2.51 21.02 -2.53
CA PHE A 69 2.77 22.42 -2.21
C PHE A 69 1.70 23.34 -2.81
N LEU A 70 1.29 23.10 -4.07
CA LEU A 70 0.20 23.85 -4.69
C LEU A 70 -1.13 23.63 -3.95
N VAL A 71 -1.39 22.43 -3.43
CA VAL A 71 -2.55 22.15 -2.57
C VAL A 71 -2.51 22.98 -1.29
N GLU A 72 -1.38 23.05 -0.60
CA GLU A 72 -1.23 23.89 0.60
C GLU A 72 -1.51 25.37 0.30
N VAL A 73 -0.96 25.88 -0.80
CA VAL A 73 -1.21 27.25 -1.27
C VAL A 73 -2.70 27.46 -1.55
N MET A 74 -3.34 26.53 -2.27
CA MET A 74 -4.76 26.58 -2.59
C MET A 74 -5.62 26.57 -1.33
N GLN A 75 -5.30 25.70 -0.35
CA GLN A 75 -6.00 25.66 0.93
C GLN A 75 -5.87 26.98 1.69
N ALA A 76 -4.68 27.59 1.72
CA ALA A 76 -4.44 28.87 2.37
C ALA A 76 -5.29 30.02 1.77
N VAL A 77 -5.53 30.00 0.46
CA VAL A 77 -6.34 31.04 -0.22
C VAL A 77 -7.81 30.67 -0.38
N ARG A 78 -8.26 29.49 0.07
CA ARG A 78 -9.62 28.94 -0.16
C ARG A 78 -10.72 29.93 0.21
N VAL A 79 -10.60 30.57 1.38
CA VAL A 79 -11.59 31.53 1.88
C VAL A 79 -11.63 32.78 1.00
N SER A 80 -10.46 33.34 0.66
CA SER A 80 -10.35 34.51 -0.21
C SER A 80 -10.87 34.24 -1.62
N LEU A 81 -10.56 33.08 -2.21
CA LEU A 81 -11.09 32.66 -3.50
C LEU A 81 -12.62 32.54 -3.47
N SER A 82 -13.16 31.96 -2.40
CA SER A 82 -14.61 31.80 -2.26
C SER A 82 -15.32 33.15 -2.13
N GLN A 83 -14.75 34.09 -1.36
CA GLN A 83 -15.32 35.42 -1.13
C GLN A 83 -15.19 36.36 -2.33
N LEU A 84 -14.11 36.24 -3.10
CA LEU A 84 -13.82 37.10 -4.26
C LEU A 84 -14.37 36.52 -5.58
N SER A 85 -14.82 35.26 -5.58
CA SER A 85 -15.42 34.64 -6.76
C SER A 85 -16.73 35.32 -7.16
N VAL A 86 -16.87 35.63 -8.44
CA VAL A 86 -18.14 36.07 -9.03
C VAL A 86 -19.10 34.86 -9.01
N PRO A 87 -20.43 35.03 -8.84
CA PRO A 87 -21.37 33.90 -8.71
C PRO A 87 -21.23 32.81 -9.79
N LYS A 88 -20.83 33.20 -11.01
CA LYS A 88 -20.61 32.29 -12.15
C LYS A 88 -19.40 31.36 -11.97
N SER A 89 -18.38 31.77 -11.22
CA SER A 89 -17.14 31.01 -10.95
C SER A 89 -17.13 30.31 -9.58
N ALA A 90 -18.11 30.60 -8.71
CA ALA A 90 -18.17 30.04 -7.36
C ALA A 90 -18.39 28.52 -7.35
N SER A 91 -19.13 28.00 -8.34
CA SER A 91 -19.26 26.55 -8.58
C SER A 91 -17.95 25.91 -8.98
N ASP A 92 -17.19 26.58 -9.85
CA ASP A 92 -15.94 26.06 -10.41
C ASP A 92 -14.85 25.99 -9.34
N VAL A 93 -14.76 27.02 -8.49
CA VAL A 93 -13.87 27.01 -7.31
C VAL A 93 -14.22 25.82 -6.41
N LYS A 94 -15.50 25.61 -6.07
CA LYS A 94 -15.91 24.47 -5.25
C LYS A 94 -15.57 23.11 -5.90
N SER A 95 -15.76 22.98 -7.20
CA SER A 95 -15.42 21.78 -7.97
C SER A 95 -13.92 21.51 -7.94
N ILE A 96 -13.05 22.51 -8.16
CA ILE A 96 -11.59 22.34 -8.11
C ILE A 96 -11.11 21.82 -6.75
N PHE A 97 -11.64 22.39 -5.65
CA PHE A 97 -11.27 21.91 -4.31
C PHE A 97 -11.72 20.46 -4.09
N LYS A 98 -12.94 20.13 -4.50
CA LYS A 98 -13.51 18.80 -4.33
C LYS A 98 -12.83 17.75 -5.20
N GLU A 99 -12.60 18.05 -6.48
CA GLU A 99 -12.19 17.06 -7.48
C GLU A 99 -10.67 16.92 -7.57
N ILE A 100 -9.92 17.97 -7.24
CA ILE A 100 -8.45 17.97 -7.37
C ILE A 100 -7.81 18.05 -6.00
N VAL A 101 -8.01 19.14 -5.27
CA VAL A 101 -7.26 19.45 -4.04
C VAL A 101 -7.44 18.36 -2.99
N GLU A 102 -8.66 17.85 -2.80
CA GLU A 102 -8.98 16.80 -1.84
C GLU A 102 -8.41 15.41 -2.20
N HIS A 103 -7.94 15.19 -3.44
CA HIS A 103 -7.46 13.87 -3.91
C HIS A 103 -5.94 13.79 -4.16
N VAL A 104 -5.20 14.91 -4.04
CA VAL A 104 -3.74 14.90 -4.30
C VAL A 104 -2.97 14.04 -3.30
N GLU A 105 -3.40 14.01 -2.03
CA GLU A 105 -2.77 13.16 -1.02
C GLU A 105 -2.89 11.68 -1.40
N GLU A 106 -4.09 11.22 -1.80
CA GLU A 106 -4.30 9.85 -2.29
C GLU A 106 -3.43 9.54 -3.52
N LEU A 107 -3.30 10.50 -4.45
CA LEU A 107 -2.41 10.35 -5.60
C LEU A 107 -0.95 10.14 -5.19
N ARG A 108 -0.50 10.84 -4.14
CA ARG A 108 0.84 10.66 -3.59
C ARG A 108 1.04 9.28 -2.99
N GLU A 109 0.06 8.81 -2.23
CA GLU A 109 0.06 7.45 -1.70
C GLU A 109 0.17 6.42 -2.82
N MET A 110 -0.61 6.58 -3.90
CA MET A 110 -0.56 5.69 -5.06
C MET A 110 0.81 5.68 -5.76
N ILE A 111 1.46 6.84 -5.91
CA ILE A 111 2.78 6.93 -6.55
C ILE A 111 3.85 6.22 -5.71
N TYR A 112 3.91 6.50 -4.40
CA TYR A 112 4.93 5.92 -3.54
C TYR A 112 4.70 4.45 -3.23
N SER A 113 3.44 4.03 -3.04
CA SER A 113 3.12 2.61 -2.88
C SER A 113 3.44 1.79 -4.11
N ARG A 114 3.22 2.33 -5.33
CA ARG A 114 3.50 1.59 -6.56
C ARG A 114 4.98 1.37 -6.80
N PHE A 115 5.85 2.25 -6.30
CA PHE A 115 7.25 2.26 -6.66
C PHE A 115 8.02 0.98 -6.25
N PRO A 116 7.90 0.48 -5.00
CA PRO A 116 8.48 -0.81 -4.62
C PRO A 116 8.06 -1.99 -5.50
N HIS A 117 6.81 -2.03 -5.98
CA HIS A 117 6.32 -3.11 -6.86
C HIS A 117 7.06 -3.16 -8.21
N ILE A 118 7.70 -2.07 -8.61
CA ILE A 118 8.48 -1.98 -9.86
C ILE A 118 9.94 -2.40 -9.59
N CYS A 119 10.48 -2.04 -8.43
CA CYS A 119 11.90 -2.20 -8.12
C CYS A 119 12.23 -3.53 -7.43
N ILE A 120 11.31 -4.06 -6.62
CA ILE A 120 11.51 -5.29 -5.86
C ILE A 120 10.65 -6.37 -6.52
N SER A 121 11.24 -7.16 -7.41
CA SER A 121 10.54 -8.33 -7.93
C SER A 121 10.25 -9.31 -6.80
N MET A 122 9.02 -9.81 -6.72
CA MET A 122 8.60 -10.81 -5.72
C MET A 122 7.95 -12.05 -6.35
N SER A 123 7.71 -12.05 -7.67
CA SER A 123 6.95 -13.10 -8.35
C SER A 123 7.62 -14.48 -8.27
N ASP A 124 8.94 -14.52 -8.40
CA ASP A 124 9.75 -15.72 -8.26
C ASP A 124 9.81 -16.23 -6.81
N ILE A 125 9.86 -15.33 -5.83
CA ILE A 125 9.80 -15.67 -4.40
C ILE A 125 8.44 -16.28 -4.04
N VAL A 126 7.34 -15.67 -4.51
CA VAL A 126 5.98 -16.21 -4.36
C VAL A 126 5.91 -17.64 -4.90
N ASN A 127 6.47 -17.87 -6.09
CA ASN A 127 6.53 -19.19 -6.69
C ASN A 127 7.42 -20.15 -5.89
N GLN A 128 8.57 -19.69 -5.41
CA GLN A 128 9.48 -20.50 -4.58
C GLN A 128 8.79 -20.98 -3.30
N ILE A 129 8.13 -20.07 -2.58
CA ILE A 129 7.37 -20.36 -1.36
C ILE A 129 6.28 -21.41 -1.63
N ALA A 130 5.51 -21.23 -2.70
CA ALA A 130 4.40 -22.12 -3.05
C ALA A 130 4.83 -23.56 -3.36
N HIS A 131 6.04 -23.76 -3.88
CA HIS A 131 6.57 -25.07 -4.30
C HIS A 131 7.62 -25.65 -3.33
N MET A 132 7.93 -24.95 -2.25
CA MET A 132 8.87 -25.43 -1.25
C MET A 132 8.31 -26.64 -0.50
N LYS A 133 9.21 -27.55 -0.08
CA LYS A 133 8.84 -28.70 0.74
C LYS A 133 8.69 -28.29 2.20
N TRP A 134 7.45 -28.03 2.60
CA TRP A 134 7.09 -27.62 3.95
C TRP A 134 6.94 -28.78 4.96
N ASP A 135 7.09 -30.03 4.51
CA ASP A 135 6.91 -31.28 5.26
C ASP A 135 8.21 -31.89 5.82
N SER A 136 9.31 -31.12 5.82
CA SER A 136 10.59 -31.58 6.37
C SER A 136 10.47 -31.98 7.85
N LYS A 137 10.84 -33.22 8.16
CA LYS A 137 10.96 -33.73 9.54
C LYS A 137 12.14 -33.12 10.27
N ASP A 138 13.15 -32.71 9.52
CA ASP A 138 14.28 -31.96 10.06
C ASP A 138 13.82 -30.51 10.21
N LEU A 139 13.64 -30.07 11.45
CA LEU A 139 13.73 -28.66 11.80
C LEU A 139 15.15 -28.23 11.43
N ALA A 140 15.37 -27.87 10.17
CA ALA A 140 16.66 -27.40 9.72
C ALA A 140 17.04 -26.22 10.63
N GLN A 141 18.25 -26.23 11.17
CA GLN A 141 18.81 -25.12 11.97
C GLN A 141 19.00 -23.83 11.15
N ARG A 142 18.39 -23.73 9.96
CA ARG A 142 18.59 -22.66 8.98
C ARG A 142 17.23 -22.24 8.43
N HIS A 143 17.09 -20.94 8.20
CA HIS A 143 15.95 -20.35 7.49
C HIS A 143 15.92 -20.75 6.02
N SER A 144 14.76 -20.58 5.41
CA SER A 144 14.54 -20.84 3.98
C SER A 144 15.28 -19.83 3.09
N GLN A 145 15.81 -20.29 1.96
CA GLN A 145 16.61 -19.46 1.04
C GLN A 145 15.91 -18.19 0.56
N TYR A 146 14.58 -18.18 0.44
CA TYR A 146 13.85 -16.99 0.01
C TYR A 146 14.03 -15.81 0.97
N VAL A 147 14.31 -16.06 2.26
CA VAL A 147 14.57 -15.00 3.26
C VAL A 147 15.82 -14.22 2.89
N ASP A 148 16.89 -14.90 2.49
CA ASP A 148 18.14 -14.27 2.05
C ASP A 148 17.91 -13.44 0.78
N VAL A 149 17.15 -13.99 -0.17
CA VAL A 149 16.83 -13.30 -1.44
C VAL A 149 15.99 -12.05 -1.19
N ILE A 150 14.99 -12.10 -0.31
CA ILE A 150 14.20 -10.92 0.08
C ILE A 150 15.12 -9.87 0.72
N HIS A 151 15.94 -10.28 1.68
CA HIS A 151 16.83 -9.37 2.38
C HIS A 151 17.82 -8.69 1.42
N GLU A 152 18.41 -9.45 0.49
CA GLU A 152 19.30 -8.91 -0.55
C GLU A 152 18.58 -7.89 -1.44
N ARG A 153 17.38 -8.19 -1.93
CA ARG A 153 16.60 -7.26 -2.78
C ARG A 153 16.22 -5.99 -2.03
N PHE A 154 15.85 -6.13 -0.76
CA PHE A 154 15.55 -4.99 0.08
C PHE A 154 16.80 -4.11 0.32
N LEU A 155 17.97 -4.71 0.54
CA LEU A 155 19.24 -3.99 0.63
C LEU A 155 19.61 -3.26 -0.67
N GLN A 156 19.39 -3.90 -1.83
CA GLN A 156 19.60 -3.28 -3.14
C GLN A 156 18.69 -2.05 -3.31
N PHE A 157 17.41 -2.19 -2.96
CA PHE A 157 16.46 -1.07 -2.98
C PHE A 157 16.88 0.05 -2.01
N PHE A 158 17.25 -0.30 -0.78
CA PHE A 158 17.73 0.65 0.23
C PHE A 158 18.96 1.42 -0.26
N SER A 159 19.96 0.73 -0.83
CA SER A 159 21.16 1.36 -1.38
C SER A 159 20.84 2.28 -2.57
N ALA A 160 19.90 1.87 -3.43
CA ALA A 160 19.47 2.71 -4.55
C ALA A 160 18.77 4.00 -4.08
N LEU A 161 17.97 3.94 -3.01
CA LEU A 161 17.41 5.14 -2.40
C LEU A 161 18.49 6.09 -1.85
N ASP A 162 19.56 5.54 -1.26
CA ASP A 162 20.68 6.36 -0.76
C ASP A 162 21.44 7.06 -1.88
N GLN A 163 21.63 6.39 -3.02
CA GLN A 163 22.22 7.01 -4.22
C GLN A 163 21.35 8.14 -4.78
N MET A 164 20.03 8.07 -4.59
CA MET A 164 19.07 9.08 -5.04
C MET A 164 18.91 10.27 -4.09
N ARG A 165 19.65 10.33 -2.98
CA ARG A 165 19.53 11.38 -1.95
C ARG A 165 19.66 12.81 -2.45
N LYS A 166 20.36 13.04 -3.57
CA LYS A 166 20.49 14.37 -4.19
C LYS A 166 19.22 14.83 -4.91
N PHE A 167 18.33 13.90 -5.25
CA PHE A 167 17.12 14.14 -6.04
C PHE A 167 15.83 13.83 -5.26
N LEU A 168 15.96 13.15 -4.12
CA LEU A 168 14.88 12.74 -3.26
C LEU A 168 14.97 13.49 -1.91
N PRO A 169 13.91 14.21 -1.48
CA PRO A 169 13.86 14.76 -0.14
C PRO A 169 14.02 13.65 0.92
N ASP A 170 14.75 13.94 2.00
CA ASP A 170 15.06 12.94 3.04
C ASP A 170 13.79 12.38 3.69
N GLU A 171 12.71 13.18 3.73
CA GLU A 171 11.40 12.83 4.27
C GLU A 171 10.66 11.77 3.44
N MET A 172 11.04 11.56 2.18
CA MET A 172 10.38 10.58 1.31
C MET A 172 10.94 9.17 1.50
N ARG A 173 12.17 9.05 1.97
CA ARG A 173 12.81 7.74 2.24
C ARG A 173 12.02 6.87 3.20
N PRO A 174 11.62 7.33 4.41
CA PRO A 174 10.84 6.50 5.32
C PRO A 174 9.52 6.02 4.68
N ILE A 175 8.89 6.85 3.85
CA ILE A 175 7.63 6.52 3.17
C ILE A 175 7.85 5.40 2.13
N LEU A 176 8.88 5.53 1.29
CA LEU A 176 9.24 4.51 0.30
C LEU A 176 9.71 3.20 0.94
N LEU A 177 10.48 3.29 2.02
CA LEU A 177 10.90 2.12 2.80
C LEU A 177 9.70 1.42 3.42
N ARG A 178 8.78 2.17 4.03
CA ARG A 178 7.55 1.62 4.59
C ARG A 178 6.66 0.95 3.54
N ALA A 179 6.49 1.59 2.38
CA ALA A 179 5.81 1.01 1.22
C ALA A 179 6.46 -0.31 0.78
N SER A 180 7.80 -0.36 0.76
CA SER A 180 8.53 -1.56 0.33
C SER A 180 8.41 -2.71 1.32
N ILE A 181 8.38 -2.43 2.63
CA ILE A 181 8.12 -3.45 3.66
C ILE A 181 6.71 -4.00 3.46
N LEU A 182 5.70 -3.14 3.28
CA LEU A 182 4.34 -3.58 3.01
C LEU A 182 4.27 -4.48 1.77
N HIS A 183 4.87 -4.05 0.67
CA HIS A 183 4.94 -4.83 -0.57
C HIS A 183 5.51 -6.24 -0.35
N ILE A 184 6.59 -6.37 0.43
CA ILE A 184 7.20 -7.66 0.77
C ILE A 184 6.24 -8.50 1.61
N MET A 185 5.60 -7.90 2.64
CA MET A 185 4.65 -8.62 3.52
C MET A 185 3.44 -9.15 2.75
N GLU A 186 2.86 -8.35 1.85
CA GLU A 186 1.73 -8.78 1.01
C GLU A 186 2.13 -9.95 0.10
N ASN A 187 3.33 -9.92 -0.48
CA ASN A 187 3.82 -11.02 -1.33
C ASN A 187 4.19 -12.27 -0.53
N LEU A 188 4.66 -12.14 0.71
CA LEU A 188 4.88 -13.29 1.59
C LEU A 188 3.55 -14.02 1.88
N VAL A 189 2.50 -13.28 2.23
CA VAL A 189 1.16 -13.85 2.43
C VAL A 189 0.64 -14.47 1.14
N GLU A 190 0.81 -13.81 -0.01
CA GLU A 190 0.43 -14.35 -1.31
C GLU A 190 1.16 -15.67 -1.61
N GLY A 191 2.46 -15.75 -1.31
CA GLY A 191 3.24 -16.99 -1.40
C GLY A 191 2.70 -18.09 -0.49
N TYR A 192 2.47 -17.79 0.79
CA TYR A 192 1.95 -18.76 1.74
C TYR A 192 0.57 -19.28 1.33
N SER A 193 -0.32 -18.40 0.90
CA SER A 193 -1.67 -18.80 0.46
C SER A 193 -1.70 -19.83 -0.68
N LYS A 194 -0.61 -19.96 -1.44
CA LYS A 194 -0.48 -20.92 -2.56
C LYS A 194 0.10 -22.27 -2.16
N ILE A 195 0.51 -22.45 -0.89
CA ILE A 195 1.02 -23.72 -0.39
C ILE A 195 -0.12 -24.74 -0.36
N ARG A 196 0.12 -25.92 -0.92
CA ARG A 196 -0.88 -27.01 -0.97
C ARG A 196 -0.67 -28.05 0.12
N HIS A 197 0.59 -28.31 0.46
CA HIS A 197 0.95 -29.34 1.42
C HIS A 197 1.70 -28.71 2.58
N VAL A 198 1.13 -28.86 3.77
CA VAL A 198 1.76 -28.46 5.02
C VAL A 198 2.05 -29.69 5.87
N GLY A 199 3.21 -29.71 6.51
CA GLY A 199 3.58 -30.68 7.53
C GLY A 199 3.40 -30.12 8.95
N PRO A 200 3.60 -30.96 9.98
CA PRO A 200 3.40 -30.54 11.38
C PRO A 200 4.24 -29.34 11.82
N ASN A 201 5.44 -29.19 11.24
CA ASN A 201 6.37 -28.12 11.59
C ASN A 201 6.27 -26.89 10.70
N THR A 202 5.43 -26.90 9.65
CA THR A 202 5.33 -25.81 8.68
C THR A 202 5.14 -24.43 9.31
N PRO A 203 4.20 -24.23 10.25
CA PRO A 203 3.99 -22.90 10.84
C PRO A 203 5.19 -22.42 11.67
N LEU A 204 5.94 -23.35 12.27
CA LEU A 204 7.16 -23.06 13.03
C LEU A 204 8.30 -22.65 12.11
N LEU A 205 8.46 -23.34 10.97
CA LEU A 205 9.43 -22.99 9.93
C LEU A 205 9.13 -21.60 9.36
N MET A 206 7.89 -21.31 8.98
CA MET A 206 7.47 -19.99 8.51
C MET A 206 7.75 -18.92 9.56
N SER A 207 7.43 -19.19 10.83
CA SER A 207 7.67 -18.24 11.93
C SER A 207 9.17 -17.98 12.13
N ASN A 208 10.01 -19.02 12.03
CA ASN A 208 11.47 -18.87 12.06
C ASN A 208 11.99 -18.02 10.90
N ASP A 209 11.49 -18.26 9.69
CA ASP A 209 11.85 -17.53 8.48
C ASP A 209 11.51 -16.03 8.61
N ILE A 210 10.29 -15.72 9.08
CA ILE A 210 9.84 -14.34 9.29
C ILE A 210 10.62 -13.65 10.41
N ASN A 211 10.90 -14.33 11.51
CA ASN A 211 11.73 -13.75 12.57
C ASN A 211 13.15 -13.47 12.11
N THR A 212 13.74 -14.39 11.33
CA THR A 212 15.07 -14.22 10.75
C THR A 212 15.10 -13.02 9.80
N LEU A 213 14.12 -12.91 8.91
CA LEU A 213 13.97 -11.77 8.02
C LEU A 213 13.82 -10.46 8.79
N LYS A 214 12.96 -10.44 9.82
CA LYS A 214 12.73 -9.27 10.68
C LYS A 214 14.03 -8.79 11.33
N SER A 215 14.76 -9.70 11.98
CA SER A 215 16.04 -9.37 12.60
C SER A 215 17.06 -8.87 11.60
N ALA A 216 17.17 -9.50 10.42
CA ALA A 216 18.09 -9.04 9.38
C ALA A 216 17.76 -7.62 8.90
N MET A 217 16.48 -7.33 8.63
CA MET A 217 16.03 -6.01 8.20
C MET A 217 16.18 -4.95 9.30
N GLU A 218 15.97 -5.28 10.57
CA GLU A 218 16.18 -4.36 11.70
C GLU A 218 17.65 -3.97 11.90
N MET A 219 18.58 -4.79 11.43
CA MET A 219 20.03 -4.51 11.50
C MET A 219 20.51 -3.55 10.40
N ILE A 220 19.66 -3.19 9.43
CA ILE A 220 20.01 -2.23 8.39
C ILE A 220 20.19 -0.84 9.02
N PRO A 221 21.34 -0.16 8.79
CA PRO A 221 21.59 1.17 9.34
C PRO A 221 20.52 2.18 8.93
N GLY A 222 20.15 3.08 9.85
CA GLY A 222 19.17 4.14 9.61
C GLY A 222 17.70 3.73 9.85
N MET A 223 17.36 2.45 9.97
CA MET A 223 15.96 2.03 10.22
C MET A 223 15.34 2.67 11.47
N GLU A 224 16.12 2.86 12.52
CA GLU A 224 15.68 3.53 13.75
C GLU A 224 15.46 5.03 13.55
N GLU A 225 16.40 5.69 12.86
CA GLU A 225 16.31 7.12 12.52
C GLU A 225 15.10 7.44 11.64
N PHE A 226 14.71 6.49 10.78
CA PHE A 226 13.51 6.58 9.94
C PHE A 226 12.19 6.30 10.70
N GLY A 227 12.24 6.01 12.01
CA GLY A 227 11.05 5.66 12.78
C GLY A 227 10.42 4.33 12.37
N LEU A 228 11.19 3.43 11.75
CA LEU A 228 10.70 2.13 11.25
C LEU A 228 10.91 1.00 12.26
N LYS A 229 11.35 1.29 13.50
CA LYS A 229 11.46 0.28 14.56
C LYS A 229 10.35 0.46 15.61
N PRO A 230 9.61 -0.61 15.98
CA PRO A 230 9.66 -1.97 15.41
C PRO A 230 9.18 -2.00 13.94
N LEU A 231 9.70 -2.96 13.15
CA LEU A 231 9.36 -3.02 11.72
C LEU A 231 7.84 -3.15 11.49
N PRO A 232 7.25 -2.28 10.64
CA PRO A 232 5.82 -2.30 10.41
C PRO A 232 5.39 -3.54 9.60
N PHE A 233 4.11 -3.88 9.69
CA PHE A 233 3.42 -4.91 8.89
C PHE A 233 3.83 -6.36 9.09
N PHE A 234 4.87 -6.68 9.87
CA PHE A 234 5.21 -8.09 10.18
C PHE A 234 4.04 -8.85 10.81
N THR A 235 3.21 -8.18 11.62
CA THR A 235 1.98 -8.74 12.19
C THR A 235 1.00 -9.24 11.12
N HIS A 236 0.97 -8.63 9.93
CA HIS A 236 0.13 -9.09 8.82
C HIS A 236 0.56 -10.49 8.35
N VAL A 237 1.85 -10.80 8.36
CA VAL A 237 2.33 -12.14 8.00
C VAL A 237 2.17 -13.10 9.18
N GLU A 238 2.51 -12.67 10.39
CA GLU A 238 2.40 -13.47 11.61
C GLU A 238 0.96 -13.96 11.87
N LEU A 239 -0.05 -13.11 11.67
CA LEU A 239 -1.46 -13.48 11.79
C LEU A 239 -1.85 -14.53 10.74
N PHE A 240 -1.37 -14.41 9.51
CA PHE A 240 -1.63 -15.40 8.46
C PHE A 240 -0.99 -16.76 8.81
N ILE A 241 0.25 -16.75 9.32
CA ILE A 241 0.93 -17.96 9.80
C ILE A 241 0.15 -18.62 10.95
N LYS A 242 -0.43 -17.83 11.87
CA LYS A 242 -1.30 -18.35 12.94
C LYS A 242 -2.50 -19.15 12.40
N GLY A 243 -2.98 -18.79 11.21
CA GLY A 243 -4.02 -19.53 10.49
C GLY A 243 -3.66 -20.99 10.18
N TYR A 244 -2.38 -21.33 10.04
CA TYR A 244 -1.97 -22.73 9.81
C TYR A 244 -2.03 -23.61 11.06
N PHE A 245 -2.21 -23.02 12.25
CA PHE A 245 -2.46 -23.77 13.49
C PHE A 245 -3.93 -24.12 13.69
N LEU A 246 -4.81 -23.71 12.76
CA LEU A 246 -6.24 -23.96 12.90
C LEU A 246 -6.54 -25.47 12.93
N PRO A 247 -7.40 -25.92 13.86
CA PRO A 247 -7.78 -27.33 13.96
C PRO A 247 -8.54 -27.78 12.71
N PRO A 248 -8.04 -28.78 11.96
CA PRO A 248 -8.65 -29.26 10.71
C PRO A 248 -10.04 -29.87 10.91
N ASP A 249 -10.31 -30.37 12.12
CA ASP A 249 -11.55 -31.03 12.54
C ASP A 249 -12.61 -30.05 13.06
N SER A 250 -12.31 -28.74 13.11
CA SER A 250 -13.22 -27.71 13.62
C SER A 250 -13.46 -26.59 12.60
N PRO A 251 -14.23 -26.85 11.52
CA PRO A 251 -14.51 -25.86 10.47
C PRO A 251 -15.08 -24.52 10.95
N GLN A 252 -15.84 -24.54 12.05
CA GLN A 252 -16.41 -23.33 12.66
C GLN A 252 -15.32 -22.37 13.13
N VAL A 253 -14.20 -22.89 13.62
CA VAL A 253 -13.05 -22.08 14.06
C VAL A 253 -12.36 -21.45 12.84
N MET A 254 -12.31 -22.14 11.69
CA MET A 254 -11.77 -21.57 10.45
C MET A 254 -12.65 -20.43 9.90
N VAL A 255 -13.97 -20.61 9.96
CA VAL A 255 -14.94 -19.57 9.56
C VAL A 255 -14.82 -18.35 10.49
N GLU A 256 -14.73 -18.56 11.80
CA GLU A 256 -14.52 -17.49 12.77
C GLU A 256 -13.19 -16.75 12.54
N TRP A 257 -12.11 -17.49 12.27
CA TRP A 257 -10.82 -16.89 11.92
C TRP A 257 -10.95 -15.99 10.68
N ALA A 258 -11.66 -16.43 9.64
CA ALA A 258 -11.89 -15.63 8.44
C ALA A 258 -12.68 -14.34 8.76
N TYR A 259 -13.67 -14.39 9.66
CA TYR A 259 -14.39 -13.19 10.13
C TYR A 259 -13.48 -12.23 10.92
N GLN A 260 -12.54 -12.73 11.70
CA GLN A 260 -11.64 -11.89 12.49
C GLN A 260 -10.54 -11.24 11.65
N HIS A 261 -10.32 -11.68 10.42
CA HIS A 261 -9.24 -11.21 9.55
C HIS A 261 -9.74 -10.74 8.16
N PRO A 262 -10.59 -9.69 8.10
CA PRO A 262 -11.25 -9.24 6.86
C PRO A 262 -10.30 -8.56 5.86
N PHE A 263 -9.05 -8.31 6.24
CA PHE A 263 -8.06 -7.62 5.42
C PHE A 263 -7.29 -8.55 4.47
N TYR A 264 -7.49 -9.87 4.57
CA TYR A 264 -6.97 -10.81 3.56
C TYR A 264 -7.99 -11.00 2.43
N PRO A 265 -7.55 -10.91 1.16
CA PRO A 265 -8.38 -11.28 0.01
C PRO A 265 -8.95 -12.70 0.13
N PRO A 266 -10.18 -12.95 -0.39
CA PRO A 266 -10.83 -14.26 -0.32
C PRO A 266 -9.96 -15.41 -0.82
N HIS A 267 -9.22 -15.22 -1.93
CA HIS A 267 -8.38 -16.28 -2.48
C HIS A 267 -7.26 -16.70 -1.53
N GLN A 268 -6.74 -15.77 -0.71
CA GLN A 268 -5.67 -16.08 0.23
C GLN A 268 -6.18 -16.91 1.40
N VAL A 269 -7.33 -16.52 1.95
CA VAL A 269 -7.99 -17.26 3.04
C VAL A 269 -8.42 -18.65 2.58
N LEU A 270 -8.99 -18.76 1.37
CA LEU A 270 -9.37 -20.06 0.80
C LEU A 270 -8.15 -20.97 0.58
N GLY A 271 -7.04 -20.42 0.11
CA GLY A 271 -5.79 -21.17 -0.07
C GLY A 271 -5.23 -21.71 1.25
N LEU A 272 -5.21 -20.88 2.30
CA LEU A 272 -4.84 -21.29 3.66
C LEU A 272 -5.73 -22.44 4.18
N VAL A 273 -7.04 -22.26 4.14
CA VAL A 273 -8.01 -23.24 4.64
C VAL A 273 -7.89 -24.56 3.88
N GLN A 274 -7.72 -24.50 2.55
CA GLN A 274 -7.49 -25.68 1.73
C GLN A 274 -6.25 -26.45 2.18
N ALA A 275 -5.12 -25.76 2.39
CA ALA A 275 -3.87 -26.37 2.82
C ALA A 275 -3.99 -27.07 4.18
N VAL A 276 -4.68 -26.44 5.14
CA VAL A 276 -4.92 -26.99 6.49
C VAL A 276 -5.79 -28.24 6.45
N ILE A 277 -6.82 -28.27 5.59
CA ILE A 277 -7.71 -29.44 5.48
C ILE A 277 -7.03 -30.59 4.73
N GLU A 278 -6.30 -30.31 3.64
CA GLU A 278 -5.66 -31.33 2.81
C GLU A 278 -4.53 -32.08 3.55
N SER A 279 -3.70 -31.34 4.29
CA SER A 279 -2.56 -31.90 5.04
C SER A 279 -2.97 -32.90 6.12
N ASN A 280 -4.09 -32.67 6.80
CA ASN A 280 -4.56 -33.53 7.89
C ASN A 280 -5.32 -34.76 7.43
N SER A 281 -5.58 -34.86 6.13
CA SER A 281 -6.40 -35.90 5.57
C SER A 281 -5.71 -37.26 5.37
N HIS A 282 -4.42 -37.35 5.72
CA HIS A 282 -3.65 -38.60 5.84
C HIS A 282 -3.71 -39.21 7.26
N HIS A 283 -4.20 -38.48 8.26
CA HIS A 283 -4.49 -38.98 9.60
C HIS A 283 -5.97 -39.35 9.68
N THR A 284 -6.29 -40.59 9.33
CA THR A 284 -7.64 -41.12 9.07
C THR A 284 -8.62 -41.11 10.25
N SER A 285 -8.19 -40.79 11.47
CA SER A 285 -9.02 -40.89 12.70
C SER A 285 -9.82 -39.63 13.05
N SER A 286 -9.35 -38.42 12.72
CA SER A 286 -10.09 -37.17 13.03
C SER A 286 -11.02 -36.74 11.90
N PHE A 287 -10.63 -36.97 10.64
CA PHE A 287 -11.48 -36.61 9.50
C PHE A 287 -12.73 -37.50 9.39
N SER A 288 -12.70 -38.73 9.93
CA SER A 288 -13.88 -39.59 10.05
C SER A 288 -14.95 -39.03 10.99
N ALA A 289 -14.58 -38.17 11.96
CA ALA A 289 -15.55 -37.51 12.85
C ALA A 289 -16.29 -36.35 12.16
N LEU A 290 -15.68 -35.72 11.15
CA LEU A 290 -16.29 -34.71 10.28
C LEU A 290 -17.26 -35.33 9.25
N MET A 291 -17.09 -36.60 8.93
CA MET A 291 -17.95 -37.32 7.98
C MET A 291 -19.31 -37.59 8.64
N GLY A 292 -20.25 -36.65 8.52
CA GLY A 292 -21.66 -36.95 8.71
C GLY A 292 -22.01 -38.19 7.86
N GLN A 293 -22.62 -39.21 8.46
CA GLN A 293 -22.78 -40.53 7.85
C GLN A 293 -23.25 -40.41 6.39
N GLY A 294 -22.39 -40.78 5.44
CA GLY A 294 -22.71 -40.88 4.01
C GLY A 294 -22.20 -39.77 3.08
N LYS A 295 -21.50 -38.72 3.56
CA LYS A 295 -20.94 -37.67 2.66
C LYS A 295 -19.49 -37.93 2.26
N SER A 296 -19.12 -37.63 1.02
CA SER A 296 -17.73 -37.75 0.53
C SER A 296 -16.85 -36.62 1.07
N LYS A 297 -15.57 -36.91 1.35
CA LYS A 297 -14.52 -35.94 1.75
C LYS A 297 -14.49 -34.69 0.87
N SER A 298 -14.67 -34.85 -0.44
CA SER A 298 -14.70 -33.72 -1.38
C SER A 298 -15.90 -32.78 -1.16
N THR A 299 -17.05 -33.32 -0.75
CA THR A 299 -18.27 -32.56 -0.49
C THR A 299 -18.13 -31.69 0.76
N GLU A 300 -17.50 -32.22 1.81
CA GLU A 300 -17.33 -31.50 3.08
C GLU A 300 -16.30 -30.37 2.95
N VAL A 301 -15.17 -30.62 2.27
CA VAL A 301 -14.19 -29.57 1.93
C VAL A 301 -14.87 -28.41 1.19
N LYS A 302 -15.66 -28.72 0.15
CA LYS A 302 -16.42 -27.70 -0.61
C LYS A 302 -17.40 -26.93 0.28
N ARG A 303 -18.04 -27.58 1.24
CA ARG A 303 -18.95 -26.93 2.19
C ARG A 303 -18.22 -25.92 3.07
N VAL A 304 -17.08 -26.30 3.63
CA VAL A 304 -16.27 -25.42 4.50
C VAL A 304 -15.73 -24.23 3.72
N LEU A 305 -15.17 -24.47 2.53
CA LEU A 305 -14.71 -23.40 1.65
C LEU A 305 -15.83 -22.41 1.29
N ALA A 306 -17.04 -22.91 0.99
CA ALA A 306 -18.17 -22.04 0.68
C ALA A 306 -18.60 -21.16 1.89
N GLN A 307 -18.52 -21.70 3.11
CA GLN A 307 -18.79 -20.93 4.33
C GLN A 307 -17.73 -19.86 4.59
N VAL A 308 -16.46 -20.19 4.35
CA VAL A 308 -15.35 -19.24 4.44
C VAL A 308 -15.47 -18.17 3.37
N GLU A 309 -15.80 -18.53 2.13
CA GLU A 309 -15.99 -17.58 1.03
C GLU A 309 -17.11 -16.58 1.35
N GLU A 310 -18.24 -17.06 1.88
CA GLU A 310 -19.35 -16.20 2.29
C GLU A 310 -18.96 -15.30 3.48
N ALA A 311 -18.21 -15.83 4.45
CA ALA A 311 -17.70 -15.06 5.58
C ALA A 311 -16.79 -13.91 5.12
N VAL A 312 -15.84 -14.19 4.21
CA VAL A 312 -14.97 -13.14 3.67
C VAL A 312 -15.77 -12.13 2.85
N ARG A 313 -16.72 -12.58 2.01
CA ARG A 313 -17.54 -11.70 1.15
C ARG A 313 -18.41 -10.75 1.96
N THR A 314 -19.05 -11.22 3.02
CA THR A 314 -19.95 -10.42 3.87
C THR A 314 -19.21 -9.44 4.77
N ASN A 315 -17.91 -9.67 4.99
CA ASN A 315 -17.06 -8.87 5.85
C ASN A 315 -16.18 -7.86 5.09
N VAL A 316 -16.31 -7.78 3.75
CA VAL A 316 -15.69 -6.72 2.94
C VAL A 316 -16.42 -5.41 3.21
N SER A 317 -16.10 -4.74 4.32
CA SER A 317 -16.45 -3.34 4.48
C SER A 317 -15.63 -2.54 3.45
N PRO A 318 -16.22 -1.68 2.59
CA PRO A 318 -15.48 -0.89 1.61
C PRO A 318 -14.39 0.00 2.24
N SER A 319 -14.52 0.34 3.53
CA SER A 319 -13.50 1.10 4.26
C SER A 319 -12.32 0.26 4.73
N ALA A 320 -12.45 -1.08 4.75
CA ALA A 320 -11.38 -2.01 5.08
C ALA A 320 -10.51 -2.37 3.87
N SER A 321 -10.73 -1.76 2.71
CA SER A 321 -9.77 -1.71 1.60
C SER A 321 -8.90 -0.46 1.64
N MET A 322 -9.25 0.54 2.47
CA MET A 322 -8.36 1.66 2.79
C MET A 322 -7.28 1.26 3.84
N SER A 323 -6.92 -0.02 3.96
CA SER A 323 -6.64 -0.67 5.27
C SER A 323 -5.21 -1.06 5.63
N LEU A 324 -4.24 -1.05 4.72
CA LEU A 324 -2.83 -1.18 5.09
C LEU A 324 -1.98 -0.13 4.40
N HIS A 325 -2.35 0.22 3.17
CA HIS A 325 -1.68 1.24 2.36
C HIS A 325 -1.82 2.64 2.96
N ALA A 326 -3.04 3.09 3.33
CA ALA A 326 -3.22 4.39 3.98
C ALA A 326 -2.53 4.41 5.36
N LEU A 327 -2.63 3.31 6.10
CA LEU A 327 -1.86 3.12 7.33
C LEU A 327 -0.37 3.22 7.07
N ALA A 328 0.16 2.68 5.96
CA ALA A 328 1.54 2.69 5.53
C ALA A 328 2.10 4.04 5.07
N MET A 329 1.21 4.95 4.71
CA MET A 329 1.56 6.31 4.27
C MET A 329 1.29 7.38 5.33
N ALA A 330 0.56 7.05 6.40
CA ALA A 330 0.38 7.93 7.56
C ALA A 330 1.74 8.27 8.21
N ARG A 331 1.97 9.57 8.44
CA ARG A 331 3.18 10.15 9.04
C ARG A 331 3.43 9.66 10.45
#